data_AF-A0A8S3GHW0-F1
#
_entry.id   AF-A0A8S3GHW0-F1
#
_cell.length_a   1.000
_cell.length_b   1.000
_cell.length_c   1.000
_cell.angle_alpha   90.00
_cell.angle_beta   90.00
_cell.angle_gamma   90.00
#
_symmetry.space_group_name_H-M   'P 1'
#
loop_
_entity.id
_entity.type
_entity.pdbx_description
1 polymer ?
#
loop_
_entity_poly.entity_id
_entity_poly.type
_entity_poly.pdbx_seq_one_letter_code
_entity_poly.pdbx_strand_id
1 'polypeptide(L)'
;MNKNKITCQAINQVGTTNQSIILDIIYKPISIDTYRNQLNNSSITLVNEGESIELECHVDLSPSSLITWIFNEEIILFNQTSLKIDYVQSMQH
;
A
#
# COMPACT_ATOMS: atom_id res chain seq x y z
N MET A 1 -3.59 4.28 8.47
CA MET A 1 -3.45 5.52 9.28
C MET A 1 -3.04 5.10 10.68
N ASN A 2 -1.83 5.44 11.13
CA ASN A 2 -1.30 5.00 12.43
C ASN A 2 -1.37 6.12 13.47
N LYS A 3 -2.51 6.81 13.50
CA LYS A 3 -2.79 7.91 14.42
C LYS A 3 -3.61 7.40 15.58
N ASN A 4 -3.01 7.38 16.77
CA ASN A 4 -3.65 6.93 17.99
C ASN A 4 -3.83 8.12 18.94
N LYS A 5 -5.04 8.29 19.47
CA LYS A 5 -5.32 9.32 20.49
C LYS A 5 -5.05 8.74 21.87
N ILE A 6 -4.04 9.23 22.56
CA ILE A 6 -3.73 8.88 23.94
C ILE A 6 -4.32 9.96 24.85
N THR A 7 -5.02 9.55 25.92
CA THR A 7 -5.64 10.48 26.87
C THR A 7 -5.09 10.22 28.27
N CYS A 8 -4.49 11.24 28.86
CA CYS A 8 -4.17 11.29 30.27
C CYS A 8 -5.39 11.79 31.04
N GLN A 9 -5.77 11.10 32.11
CA GLN A 9 -6.88 11.46 32.98
C GLN A 9 -6.38 11.53 34.43
N ALA A 10 -6.65 12.65 35.09
CA ALA A 10 -6.35 12.87 36.51
C ALA A 10 -7.66 13.01 37.29
N ILE A 11 -7.79 12.24 38.38
CA ILE A 11 -9.00 12.16 39.20
C ILE A 11 -8.62 12.34 40.67
N ASN A 12 -9.41 13.12 41.41
CA ASN A 12 -9.37 13.17 42.87
C ASN A 12 -10.81 13.17 43.44
N GLN A 13 -10.96 13.26 44.76
CA GLN A 13 -12.26 13.29 45.43
C GLN A 13 -13.17 14.49 45.06
N VAL A 14 -12.62 15.53 44.43
CA VAL A 14 -13.33 16.74 44.04
C VAL A 14 -13.76 16.69 42.58
N GLY A 15 -13.02 15.99 41.70
CA GLY A 15 -13.38 15.86 40.30
C GLY A 15 -12.31 15.25 39.40
N THR A 16 -12.49 15.47 38.09
CA THR A 16 -11.74 14.83 37.01
C THR A 16 -11.30 15.85 35.96
N THR A 17 -10.08 15.72 35.45
CA THR A 17 -9.59 16.48 34.29
C THR A 17 -8.80 15.59 33.35
N ASN A 18 -8.85 15.88 32.05
CA ASN A 18 -8.22 15.06 31.01
C ASN A 18 -7.44 15.93 30.02
N GLN A 19 -6.36 15.37 29.46
CA GLN A 19 -5.63 15.94 28.33
C GLN A 19 -5.30 14.85 27.31
N SER A 20 -5.47 15.16 26.03
CA SER A 20 -5.18 14.21 24.94
C SER A 20 -4.01 14.65 24.08
N ILE A 21 -3.24 13.68 23.60
CA ILE A 21 -2.19 13.82 22.59
C ILE A 21 -2.45 12.84 21.43
N ILE A 22 -2.10 13.24 20.21
CA ILE A 22 -2.13 12.36 19.04
C ILE A 22 -0.72 11.79 18.85
N LEU A 23 -0.61 10.47 18.96
CA LEU A 23 0.59 9.72 18.59
C LEU A 23 0.48 9.33 17.12
N ASP A 24 1.33 9.90 16.28
CA ASP A 24 1.44 9.56 14.86
C ASP A 24 2.69 8.70 14.64
N ILE A 25 2.50 7.44 14.26
CA ILE A 25 3.60 6.48 14.09
C ILE A 25 4.07 6.51 12.63
N ILE A 26 5.32 6.91 12.43
CA ILE A 26 5.97 7.09 11.12
C ILE A 26 7.05 6.03 10.94
N TYR A 27 7.07 5.37 9.79
CA TYR A 27 8.04 4.34 9.46
C TYR A 27 8.21 4.18 7.94
N LYS A 28 9.42 3.75 7.54
CA LYS A 28 9.72 3.41 6.14
C LYS A 28 8.89 2.20 5.67
N PRO A 29 8.66 2.01 4.37
CA PRO A 29 8.01 0.80 3.86
C PRO A 29 8.64 -0.48 4.41
N ILE A 30 7.82 -1.38 4.97
CA ILE A 30 8.26 -2.61 5.65
C ILE A 30 8.02 -3.85 4.79
N SER A 31 6.87 -3.92 4.12
CA SER A 31 6.51 -4.98 3.19
C SER A 31 5.89 -4.40 1.92
N ILE A 32 6.09 -5.11 0.82
CA ILE A 32 5.47 -4.84 -0.47
C ILE A 32 4.97 -6.15 -1.05
N ASP A 33 3.70 -6.17 -1.41
CA ASP A 33 3.04 -7.30 -2.07
C ASP A 33 2.42 -6.81 -3.37
N THR A 34 2.70 -7.53 -4.46
CA THR A 34 2.09 -7.28 -5.77
C THR A 34 1.35 -8.53 -6.21
N TYR A 35 0.04 -8.40 -6.46
CA TYR A 35 -0.79 -9.54 -6.83
C TYR A 35 -1.86 -9.17 -7.87
N ARG A 36 -2.28 -10.16 -8.67
CA ARG A 36 -3.42 -10.03 -9.61
C ARG A 36 -4.77 -10.01 -8.88
N ASN A 37 -4.86 -10.73 -7.78
CA ASN A 37 -6.02 -10.75 -6.88
C ASN A 37 -5.57 -11.11 -5.46
N GLN A 38 -6.33 -10.67 -4.45
CA GLN A 38 -6.02 -10.89 -3.01
C GLN A 38 -5.83 -12.34 -2.58
N LEU A 39 -6.18 -13.30 -3.44
CA LEU A 39 -6.10 -14.74 -3.18
C LEU A 39 -4.81 -15.37 -3.72
N ASN A 40 -4.08 -14.70 -4.62
CA ASN A 40 -2.87 -15.23 -5.25
C ASN A 40 -1.67 -14.34 -4.92
N ASN A 41 -1.08 -14.53 -3.73
CA ASN A 41 0.17 -13.88 -3.30
C ASN A 41 1.41 -14.52 -3.95
N SER A 42 1.29 -15.01 -5.20
CA SER A 42 2.39 -15.61 -5.93
C SER A 42 3.19 -14.53 -6.65
N SER A 43 4.52 -14.59 -6.55
CA SER A 43 5.42 -13.73 -7.33
C SER A 43 5.36 -13.97 -8.84
N ILE A 44 4.73 -15.08 -9.25
CA ILE A 44 4.52 -15.45 -10.64
C ILE A 44 3.01 -15.51 -10.91
N THR A 45 2.56 -14.72 -11.88
CA THR A 45 1.20 -14.78 -12.42
C THR A 45 1.26 -15.23 -13.87
N LEU A 46 0.54 -16.31 -14.20
CA LEU A 46 0.38 -16.78 -15.58
C LEU A 46 -0.79 -16.04 -16.22
N VAL A 47 -0.58 -15.51 -17.42
CA VAL A 47 -1.59 -14.81 -18.23
C VAL A 47 -1.47 -15.31 -19.66
N ASN A 48 -2.60 -15.57 -20.31
CA ASN A 48 -2.61 -15.97 -21.71
C ASN A 48 -2.51 -14.73 -22.62
N GLU A 49 -1.94 -14.90 -23.81
CA GLU A 49 -1.95 -13.85 -24.82
C GLU A 49 -3.38 -13.42 -25.15
N GLY A 50 -3.57 -12.11 -25.28
CA GLY A 50 -4.85 -11.47 -25.56
C GLY A 50 -5.77 -11.29 -24.36
N GLU A 51 -5.41 -11.80 -23.17
CA GLU A 51 -6.11 -11.47 -21.94
C GLU A 51 -5.68 -10.10 -21.38
N SER A 52 -6.55 -9.54 -20.53
CA SER A 52 -6.24 -8.38 -19.70
C SER A 52 -5.82 -8.81 -18.30
N ILE A 53 -4.88 -8.07 -17.69
CA ILE A 53 -4.48 -8.22 -16.30
C ILE A 53 -4.49 -6.87 -15.58
N GLU A 54 -4.86 -6.91 -14.31
CA GLU A 54 -4.67 -5.81 -13.37
C GLU A 54 -3.79 -6.31 -12.22
N LEU A 55 -2.78 -5.53 -11.86
CA LEU A 55 -1.84 -5.80 -10.78
C LEU A 55 -1.99 -4.71 -9.72
N GLU A 56 -2.23 -5.10 -8.47
CA GLU A 56 -2.29 -4.16 -7.35
C GLU A 56 -0.99 -4.21 -6.55
N CYS A 57 -0.52 -3.05 -6.10
CA CYS A 57 0.63 -2.90 -5.21
C CYS A 57 0.15 -2.48 -3.82
N HIS A 58 0.39 -3.35 -2.84
CA HIS A 58 0.07 -3.16 -1.43
C HIS A 58 1.35 -2.97 -0.65
N VAL A 59 1.46 -1.88 0.09
CA VAL A 59 2.68 -1.52 0.82
C VAL A 59 2.33 -1.10 2.24
N ASP A 60 3.00 -1.70 3.22
CA ASP A 60 2.91 -1.26 4.61
C ASP A 60 3.88 -0.10 4.86
N LEU A 61 3.35 1.12 4.97
CA LEU A 61 4.12 2.35 5.15
C LEU A 61 3.32 3.42 5.91
N SER A 62 4.04 4.39 6.51
CA SER A 62 3.41 5.55 7.15
C SER A 62 4.35 6.76 7.15
N PRO A 63 3.93 7.94 6.64
CA PRO A 63 2.64 8.23 6.00
C PRO A 63 2.56 7.66 4.57
N SER A 64 1.38 7.72 3.94
CA SER A 64 1.19 7.34 2.53
C SER A 64 2.20 8.04 1.61
N SER A 65 2.81 7.27 0.69
CA SER A 65 3.82 7.74 -0.25
C SER A 65 3.46 7.36 -1.69
N LEU A 66 4.28 7.81 -2.65
CA LEU A 66 4.13 7.57 -4.08
C LEU A 66 4.53 6.13 -4.45
N ILE A 67 3.74 5.47 -5.28
CA ILE A 67 4.04 4.14 -5.87
C ILE A 67 4.35 4.31 -7.35
N THR A 68 5.48 3.74 -7.80
CA THR A 68 5.93 3.80 -9.20
C THR A 68 6.07 2.40 -9.75
N TRP A 69 5.50 2.15 -10.93
CA TRP A 69 5.65 0.89 -11.65
C TRP A 69 6.78 1.01 -12.67
N ILE A 70 7.67 0.03 -12.66
CA ILE A 70 8.86 -0.03 -13.50
C ILE A 70 8.82 -1.32 -14.30
N PHE A 71 9.00 -1.23 -15.62
CA PHE A 71 9.12 -2.36 -16.52
C PHE A 71 10.37 -2.18 -17.38
N ASN A 72 11.25 -3.18 -17.40
CA ASN A 72 12.53 -3.13 -18.12
C ASN A 72 13.32 -1.84 -17.83
N GLU A 73 13.44 -1.47 -16.55
CA GLU A 73 14.16 -0.27 -16.07
C GLU A 73 13.50 1.08 -16.44
N GLU A 74 12.37 1.06 -17.17
CA GLU A 74 11.61 2.27 -17.51
C GLU A 74 10.39 2.45 -16.61
N ILE A 75 10.11 3.69 -16.24
CA ILE A 75 8.90 4.04 -15.49
C ILE A 75 7.71 4.00 -16.46
N ILE A 76 6.77 3.09 -16.19
CA ILE A 76 5.55 2.94 -17.00
C ILE A 76 4.32 3.58 -16.35
N LEU A 77 4.27 3.69 -15.02
CA LEU A 77 3.23 4.41 -14.29
C LEU A 77 3.81 5.10 -13.05
N PHE A 78 3.30 6.30 -12.76
CA PHE A 78 3.70 7.10 -11.61
C PHE A 78 2.51 7.40 -10.70
N ASN A 79 2.74 7.23 -9.40
CA ASN A 79 1.75 7.47 -8.35
C ASN A 79 0.44 6.70 -8.55
N GLN A 80 0.54 5.41 -8.90
CA GLN A 80 -0.60 4.53 -9.09
C GLN A 80 -0.44 3.26 -8.24
N THR A 81 -1.50 2.89 -7.52
CA THR A 81 -1.54 1.64 -6.74
C THR A 81 -1.85 0.42 -7.61
N SER A 82 -2.38 0.63 -8.82
CA SER A 82 -2.76 -0.41 -9.76
C SER A 82 -2.14 -0.19 -11.14
N LEU A 83 -1.68 -1.27 -11.77
CA LEU A 83 -1.23 -1.34 -13.16
C LEU A 83 -2.20 -2.23 -13.94
N LYS A 84 -2.83 -1.64 -14.96
CA LYS A 84 -3.73 -2.36 -15.87
C LYS A 84 -3.09 -2.54 -17.23
N ILE A 85 -3.09 -3.77 -17.73
CA ILE A 85 -2.65 -4.14 -19.07
C ILE A 85 -3.84 -4.77 -19.77
N ASP A 86 -4.43 -4.08 -20.73
CA ASP A 86 -5.67 -4.54 -21.38
C ASP A 86 -5.44 -5.66 -22.42
N TYR A 87 -4.24 -5.73 -23.01
CA TYR A 87 -3.90 -6.72 -24.04
C TYR A 87 -2.47 -7.22 -23.84
N VAL A 88 -2.34 -8.38 -23.18
CA VAL A 88 -1.03 -9.03 -23.00
C VAL A 88 -0.59 -9.67 -24.32
N GLN A 89 0.62 -9.34 -24.77
CA GLN A 89 1.24 -9.93 -25.96
C GLN A 89 2.63 -10.45 -25.62
N SER A 90 3.07 -11.55 -26.23
CA SER A 90 4.47 -11.93 -26.17
C SER A 90 5.34 -10.88 -26.87
N MET A 91 6.52 -10.64 -26.31
CA MET A 91 7.60 -9.99 -27.03
C MET A 91 8.18 -11.01 -28.02
N GLN A 92 7.46 -11.30 -29.11
CA GLN A 92 8.01 -12.08 -30.22
C GLN A 92 9.19 -11.31 -30.83
N HIS A 93 10.33 -12.00 -30.95
CA HIS A 93 11.46 -11.60 -31.80
C HIS A 93 11.06 -11.55 -33.27
#